data_AF-A0A3M8CMP5-F1
#
_entry.id   AF-A0A3M8CMP5-F1
#
_cell.length_a   1.000
_cell.length_b   1.000
_cell.length_c   1.000
_cell.angle_alpha   90.00
_cell.angle_beta   90.00
_cell.angle_gamma   90.00
#
_symmetry.space_group_name_H-M   'P 1'
#
loop_
_entity.id
_entity.type
_entity.pdbx_description
1 polymer ?
#
loop_
_entity_poly.entity_id
_entity_poly.type
_entity_poly.pdbx_seq_one_letter_code
_entity_poly.pdbx_strand_id
1 'polypeptide(L)'
;MVYRCRIELNEIAPKIWREFQFHPDVTFHQLHKIIQSVMGWENYHLYEFHVKEKVIGLPDPTFADMEDREVLNARREIVQKHVHEENTVFTYVYDFGDDWQHTVTLIKIDASTSDPAPLCLDGARGCPQEDVGGVWGHQHMLEVLLTPNHPERDDFIGWVREGYDPEHFSCEGVNQELERQKDKLIPKSLVKRPVGKKPVKLTKSALNKHLKQLNSDQLIDLVKACHGASKDMEKFLAVRILGDEAVESLFQEYCKKVEKEFFPERGFGKLRLQEAKHAISEFERLTGNARYALELKLVYVENGVDFTLSYGDIDERFYYSMVSMYADIIDQVNKDETAELFDEFEERLEAVVSETEGIGWGFHDNLANLHAQIRWI
;
A
#
# COMPACT_ATOMS: atom_id res chain seq x y z
N MET A 1 -9.46 -18.16 25.52
CA MET A 1 -10.59 -17.92 24.59
C MET A 1 -10.01 -17.68 23.20
N VAL A 2 -10.57 -18.32 22.19
CA VAL A 2 -10.27 -18.06 20.77
C VAL A 2 -11.56 -17.88 19.98
N TYR A 3 -11.47 -17.19 18.86
CA TYR A 3 -12.52 -17.13 17.86
C TYR A 3 -12.22 -18.14 16.77
N ARG A 4 -13.22 -18.91 16.34
CA ARG A 4 -13.15 -19.75 15.14
C ARG A 4 -13.97 -19.08 14.05
N CYS A 5 -13.32 -18.73 12.95
CA CYS A 5 -13.94 -18.12 11.79
C CYS A 5 -13.87 -19.04 10.58
N ARG A 6 -14.83 -18.86 9.68
CA ARG A 6 -14.77 -19.34 8.30
C ARG A 6 -14.69 -18.15 7.37
N ILE A 7 -13.76 -18.18 6.44
CA ILE A 7 -13.62 -17.21 5.36
C ILE A 7 -13.90 -17.92 4.05
N GLU A 8 -14.68 -17.27 3.19
CA GLU A 8 -15.03 -17.76 1.87
C GLU A 8 -14.76 -16.67 0.83
N LEU A 9 -14.10 -17.03 -0.27
CA LEU A 9 -13.89 -16.12 -1.39
C LEU A 9 -15.21 -16.00 -2.17
N ASN A 10 -15.61 -14.76 -2.42
CA ASN A 10 -16.87 -14.48 -3.11
C ASN A 10 -16.74 -14.77 -4.61
N GLU A 11 -17.88 -14.97 -5.28
CA GLU A 11 -18.01 -15.09 -6.75
C GLU A 11 -17.23 -16.21 -7.46
N ILE A 12 -16.50 -17.06 -6.73
CA ILE A 12 -15.84 -18.25 -7.26
C ILE A 12 -16.61 -19.52 -6.88
N ALA A 13 -16.79 -20.41 -7.86
CA ALA A 13 -17.37 -21.73 -7.72
C ALA A 13 -16.47 -22.80 -8.40
N PRO A 14 -16.24 -23.97 -7.78
CA PRO A 14 -16.57 -24.35 -6.40
C PRO A 14 -15.94 -23.43 -5.34
N LYS A 15 -16.49 -23.38 -4.11
CA LYS A 15 -16.04 -22.41 -3.11
C LYS A 15 -14.58 -22.64 -2.68
N ILE A 16 -13.80 -21.57 -2.65
CA ILE A 16 -12.49 -21.49 -1.99
C ILE A 16 -12.74 -20.97 -0.57
N TRP A 17 -12.32 -21.71 0.45
CA TRP A 17 -12.63 -21.36 1.84
C TRP A 17 -11.60 -21.88 2.83
N ARG A 18 -11.52 -21.25 4.00
CA ARG A 18 -10.71 -21.69 5.15
C ARG A 18 -11.50 -21.60 6.44
N GLU A 19 -11.28 -22.56 7.33
CA GLU A 19 -11.63 -22.46 8.73
C GLU A 19 -10.37 -22.30 9.56
N PHE A 20 -10.36 -21.30 10.44
CA PHE A 20 -9.20 -21.00 11.26
C PHE A 20 -9.65 -20.40 12.59
N GLN A 21 -8.75 -20.45 13.57
CA GLN A 21 -8.95 -19.84 14.88
C GLN A 21 -7.85 -18.83 15.18
N PHE A 22 -8.15 -17.87 16.05
CA PHE A 22 -7.20 -16.85 16.51
C PHE A 22 -7.67 -16.22 17.83
N HIS A 23 -6.79 -15.48 18.50
CA HIS A 23 -7.13 -14.80 19.74
C HIS A 23 -7.98 -13.52 19.50
N PRO A 24 -9.10 -13.31 20.21
CA PRO A 24 -10.02 -12.17 19.98
C PRO A 24 -9.40 -10.78 20.17
N ASP A 25 -8.40 -10.63 21.05
CA ASP A 25 -7.68 -9.38 21.31
C ASP A 25 -6.68 -8.95 20.20
N VAL A 26 -6.62 -9.65 19.07
CA VAL A 26 -5.79 -9.21 17.94
C VAL A 26 -6.37 -7.95 17.30
N THR A 27 -5.51 -7.13 16.69
CA THR A 27 -5.98 -6.01 15.88
C THR A 27 -6.50 -6.49 14.51
N PHE A 28 -7.31 -5.69 13.82
CA PHE A 28 -7.73 -6.01 12.45
C PHE A 28 -6.54 -6.15 11.49
N HIS A 29 -5.45 -5.40 11.68
CA HIS A 29 -4.20 -5.59 10.92
C HIS A 29 -3.53 -6.95 11.20
N GLN A 30 -3.62 -7.48 12.42
CA GLN A 30 -3.13 -8.83 12.72
C GLN A 30 -4.06 -9.88 12.12
N LEU A 31 -5.38 -9.67 12.18
CA LEU A 31 -6.36 -10.54 11.50
C LEU A 31 -6.11 -10.58 9.99
N HIS A 32 -5.85 -9.45 9.36
CA HIS A 32 -5.47 -9.39 7.95
C HIS A 32 -4.23 -10.25 7.67
N LYS A 33 -3.16 -10.17 8.48
CA LYS A 33 -1.98 -11.04 8.30
C LYS A 33 -2.28 -12.53 8.48
N ILE A 34 -3.19 -12.87 9.40
CA ILE A 34 -3.67 -14.25 9.56
C ILE A 34 -4.41 -14.66 8.27
N ILE A 35 -5.31 -13.82 7.75
CA ILE A 35 -6.05 -14.07 6.52
C ILE A 35 -5.10 -14.28 5.33
N GLN A 36 -4.12 -13.40 5.15
CA GLN A 36 -3.08 -13.53 4.11
C GLN A 36 -2.39 -14.89 4.18
N SER A 37 -2.05 -15.34 5.39
CA SER A 37 -1.37 -16.63 5.59
C SER A 37 -2.28 -17.83 5.31
N VAL A 38 -3.55 -17.79 5.71
CA VAL A 38 -4.48 -18.92 5.47
C VAL A 38 -4.97 -18.96 4.02
N MET A 39 -5.05 -17.81 3.34
CA MET A 39 -5.38 -17.73 1.93
C MET A 39 -4.15 -17.97 1.03
N GLY A 40 -2.93 -17.78 1.53
CA GLY A 40 -1.70 -18.00 0.75
C GLY A 40 -1.33 -16.82 -0.15
N TRP A 41 -1.65 -15.61 0.29
CA TRP A 41 -1.32 -14.35 -0.37
C TRP A 41 -0.08 -13.69 0.23
N GLU A 42 0.50 -12.75 -0.52
CA GLU A 42 1.82 -12.18 -0.26
C GLU A 42 1.77 -10.78 0.36
N ASN A 43 0.56 -10.25 0.59
CA ASN A 43 0.32 -8.98 1.28
C ASN A 43 0.98 -7.78 0.54
N TYR A 44 0.81 -7.73 -0.78
CA TYR A 44 1.27 -6.63 -1.62
C TYR A 44 0.29 -5.46 -1.68
N HIS A 45 -1.00 -5.73 -1.50
CA HIS A 45 -2.03 -4.74 -1.80
C HIS A 45 -2.73 -4.20 -0.54
N LEU A 46 -3.49 -3.13 -0.76
CA LEU A 46 -4.39 -2.56 0.24
C LEU A 46 -5.47 -3.56 0.66
N TYR A 47 -6.01 -3.32 1.85
CA TYR A 47 -7.11 -4.10 2.39
C TYR A 47 -8.01 -3.26 3.29
N GLU A 48 -9.25 -3.70 3.42
CA GLU A 48 -10.19 -3.17 4.40
C GLU A 48 -11.19 -4.23 4.89
N PHE A 49 -11.77 -3.96 6.05
CA PHE A 49 -12.85 -4.74 6.62
C PHE A 49 -14.10 -3.89 6.71
N HIS A 50 -15.24 -4.50 6.39
CA HIS A 50 -16.55 -3.87 6.53
C HIS A 50 -17.32 -4.61 7.62
N VAL A 51 -17.45 -3.98 8.79
CA VAL A 51 -18.11 -4.57 9.95
C VAL A 51 -19.26 -3.67 10.36
N LYS A 52 -20.50 -4.09 10.08
CA LYS A 52 -21.71 -3.25 10.19
C LYS A 52 -21.53 -1.98 9.32
N GLU A 53 -21.69 -0.80 9.89
CA GLU A 53 -21.54 0.49 9.18
C GLU A 53 -20.09 1.03 9.20
N LYS A 54 -19.12 0.24 9.68
CA LYS A 54 -17.74 0.70 9.87
C LYS A 54 -16.81 0.11 8.82
N VAL A 55 -15.97 0.97 8.25
CA VAL A 55 -14.82 0.58 7.44
C VAL A 55 -13.56 0.61 8.32
N ILE A 56 -12.81 -0.49 8.32
CA ILE A 56 -11.59 -0.65 9.12
C ILE A 56 -10.45 -1.04 8.17
N GLY A 57 -9.53 -0.12 7.93
CA GLY A 57 -8.43 -0.28 6.98
C GLY A 57 -7.15 0.38 7.45
N LEU A 58 -6.22 0.67 6.55
CA LEU A 58 -5.08 1.53 6.84
C LEU A 58 -5.41 2.94 6.31
N PRO A 59 -5.80 3.89 7.18
CA PRO A 59 -6.08 5.25 6.73
C PRO A 59 -4.81 5.86 6.14
N ASP A 60 -4.92 6.49 4.98
CA ASP A 60 -3.84 7.23 4.35
C ASP A 60 -3.89 8.68 4.87
N PRO A 61 -2.92 9.10 5.71
CA PRO A 61 -2.90 10.45 6.26
C PRO A 61 -2.71 11.53 5.19
N THR A 62 -2.28 11.16 3.98
CA THR A 62 -2.04 12.06 2.86
C THR A 62 -3.35 12.46 2.17
N PHE A 63 -4.40 11.62 2.25
CA PHE A 63 -5.71 11.86 1.63
C PHE A 63 -6.85 11.91 2.65
N ALA A 64 -6.54 12.12 3.93
CA ALA A 64 -7.51 12.10 5.02
C ALA A 64 -8.64 13.13 4.85
N ASP A 65 -8.37 14.25 4.17
CA ASP A 65 -9.35 15.32 3.92
C ASP A 65 -10.18 15.08 2.65
N MET A 66 -9.91 13.99 1.92
CA MET A 66 -10.52 13.71 0.62
C MET A 66 -11.40 12.44 0.64
N GLU A 67 -11.20 11.52 1.59
CA GLU A 67 -12.12 10.39 1.77
C GLU A 67 -13.37 10.84 2.53
N ASP A 68 -14.53 10.89 1.86
CA ASP A 68 -15.85 11.19 2.47
C ASP A 68 -16.30 10.13 3.51
N ARG A 69 -15.52 9.06 3.70
CA ARG A 69 -15.80 7.95 4.61
C ARG A 69 -14.77 7.88 5.74
N GLU A 70 -15.24 7.74 6.98
CA GLU A 70 -14.35 7.50 8.12
C GLU A 70 -13.76 6.08 8.06
N VAL A 71 -12.45 5.98 7.84
CA VAL A 71 -11.71 4.70 7.89
C VAL A 71 -11.00 4.54 9.24
N LEU A 72 -11.48 3.60 10.06
CA LEU A 72 -10.85 3.29 11.34
C LEU A 72 -9.52 2.55 11.14
N ASN A 73 -8.51 2.91 11.94
CA ASN A 73 -7.17 2.37 11.78
C ASN A 73 -7.05 0.91 12.28
N ALA A 74 -6.89 -0.03 11.34
CA ALA A 74 -6.76 -1.47 11.59
C ALA A 74 -5.58 -1.87 12.49
N ARG A 75 -4.55 -1.02 12.65
CA ARG A 75 -3.44 -1.26 13.60
C ARG A 75 -3.82 -0.93 15.04
N ARG A 76 -4.96 -0.27 15.27
CA ARG A 76 -5.47 0.15 16.59
C ARG A 76 -6.77 -0.54 16.96
N GLU A 77 -7.64 -0.79 15.98
CA GLU A 77 -8.91 -1.46 16.21
C GLU A 77 -8.74 -2.95 16.52
N ILE A 78 -9.38 -3.40 17.59
CA ILE A 78 -9.31 -4.78 18.11
C ILE A 78 -10.54 -5.55 17.66
N VAL A 79 -10.37 -6.77 17.15
CA VAL A 79 -11.46 -7.57 16.56
C VAL A 79 -12.64 -7.73 17.53
N GLN A 80 -12.40 -8.13 18.78
CA GLN A 80 -13.48 -8.35 19.75
C GLN A 80 -14.33 -7.11 20.07
N LYS A 81 -13.82 -5.89 19.85
CA LYS A 81 -14.59 -4.66 20.07
C LYS A 81 -15.70 -4.48 19.04
N HIS A 82 -15.55 -5.10 17.87
CA HIS A 82 -16.47 -4.97 16.74
C HIS A 82 -17.23 -6.28 16.47
N VAL A 83 -16.62 -7.44 16.77
CA VAL A 83 -17.17 -8.78 16.53
C VAL A 83 -17.20 -9.55 17.86
N HIS A 84 -18.39 -9.80 18.42
CA HIS A 84 -18.55 -10.41 19.76
C HIS A 84 -19.66 -11.46 19.86
N GLU A 85 -20.39 -11.71 18.77
CA GLU A 85 -21.50 -12.67 18.73
C GLU A 85 -21.21 -13.75 17.69
N GLU A 86 -21.45 -15.01 18.04
CA GLU A 86 -21.42 -16.11 17.07
C GLU A 86 -22.40 -15.83 15.93
N ASN A 87 -22.05 -16.27 14.72
CA ASN A 87 -22.71 -15.99 13.46
C ASN A 87 -22.63 -14.53 12.98
N THR A 88 -21.79 -13.68 13.61
CA THR A 88 -21.48 -12.37 13.03
C THR A 88 -20.77 -12.57 11.68
N VAL A 89 -21.33 -11.96 10.63
CA VAL A 89 -20.76 -11.94 9.28
C VAL A 89 -20.21 -10.54 8.98
N PHE A 90 -19.04 -10.48 8.36
CA PHE A 90 -18.41 -9.24 7.91
C PHE A 90 -17.57 -9.48 6.65
N THR A 91 -17.28 -8.41 5.92
CA THR A 91 -16.53 -8.50 4.66
C THR A 91 -15.06 -8.16 4.88
N TYR A 92 -14.18 -8.88 4.19
CA TYR A 92 -12.77 -8.54 4.04
C TYR A 92 -12.46 -8.35 2.56
N VAL A 93 -12.00 -7.16 2.19
CA VAL A 93 -11.60 -6.81 0.82
C VAL A 93 -10.09 -6.72 0.79
N TYR A 94 -9.46 -7.40 -0.17
CA TYR A 94 -8.03 -7.38 -0.41
C TYR A 94 -7.76 -7.11 -1.87
N ASP A 95 -6.73 -6.31 -2.13
CA ASP A 95 -6.43 -5.78 -3.44
C ASP A 95 -7.55 -4.92 -4.00
N PHE A 96 -7.28 -3.63 -4.05
CA PHE A 96 -8.24 -2.64 -4.49
C PHE A 96 -8.31 -2.53 -6.01
N GLY A 97 -7.35 -3.11 -6.75
CA GLY A 97 -7.44 -3.28 -8.19
C GLY A 97 -8.27 -4.53 -8.55
N ASP A 98 -7.85 -5.69 -8.03
CA ASP A 98 -8.50 -6.97 -8.33
C ASP A 98 -9.82 -7.22 -7.57
N ASP A 99 -10.11 -6.40 -6.55
CA ASP A 99 -11.31 -6.41 -5.70
C ASP A 99 -11.66 -7.79 -5.10
N TRP A 100 -10.68 -8.44 -4.45
CA TRP A 100 -10.93 -9.72 -3.81
C TRP A 100 -11.79 -9.60 -2.56
N GLN A 101 -13.09 -9.84 -2.72
CA GLN A 101 -14.06 -9.80 -1.63
C GLN A 101 -14.23 -11.17 -0.95
N HIS A 102 -14.22 -11.16 0.38
CA HIS A 102 -14.42 -12.34 1.20
C HIS A 102 -15.52 -12.13 2.20
N THR A 103 -16.31 -13.18 2.39
CA THR A 103 -17.24 -13.27 3.50
C THR A 103 -16.56 -13.98 4.66
N VAL A 104 -16.44 -13.29 5.81
CA VAL A 104 -15.90 -13.86 7.06
C VAL A 104 -17.04 -14.03 8.06
N THR A 105 -17.19 -15.24 8.58
CA THR A 105 -18.21 -15.58 9.58
C THR A 105 -17.55 -16.05 10.87
N LEU A 106 -17.87 -15.43 12.01
CA LEU A 106 -17.49 -15.93 13.33
C LEU A 106 -18.37 -17.15 13.67
N ILE A 107 -17.87 -18.36 13.50
CA ILE A 107 -18.65 -19.59 13.73
C ILE A 107 -18.80 -19.86 15.24
N LYS A 108 -17.71 -19.71 15.99
CA LYS A 108 -17.68 -20.13 17.40
C LYS A 108 -16.76 -19.26 18.24
N ILE A 109 -17.18 -18.97 19.47
CA ILE A 109 -16.35 -18.37 20.51
C ILE A 109 -15.99 -19.47 21.51
N ASP A 110 -14.75 -19.95 21.47
CA ASP A 110 -14.30 -21.06 22.31
C ASP A 110 -13.51 -20.56 23.52
N ALA A 111 -14.15 -20.56 24.69
CA ALA A 111 -13.54 -20.16 25.95
C ALA A 111 -12.63 -21.23 26.57
N SER A 112 -12.68 -22.49 26.10
CA SER A 112 -12.00 -23.62 26.74
C SER A 112 -10.52 -23.74 26.40
N THR A 113 -10.08 -23.15 25.28
CA THR A 113 -8.68 -23.15 24.87
C THR A 113 -7.93 -21.92 25.36
N SER A 114 -6.69 -22.14 25.79
CA SER A 114 -5.76 -21.11 26.28
C SER A 114 -4.63 -20.79 25.30
N ASP A 115 -4.49 -21.50 24.18
CA ASP A 115 -3.45 -21.20 23.20
C ASP A 115 -3.86 -19.98 22.35
N PRO A 116 -3.15 -18.85 22.43
CA PRO A 116 -3.48 -17.66 21.64
C PRO A 116 -3.04 -17.77 20.18
N ALA A 117 -2.28 -18.81 19.80
CA ALA A 117 -1.73 -18.96 18.46
C ALA A 117 -2.85 -19.12 17.42
N PRO A 118 -2.75 -18.45 16.26
CA PRO A 118 -3.64 -18.73 15.16
C PRO A 118 -3.39 -20.14 14.63
N LEU A 119 -4.45 -20.82 14.21
CA LEU A 119 -4.39 -22.18 13.68
C LEU A 119 -5.42 -22.35 12.57
N CYS A 120 -4.99 -22.81 11.40
CA CYS A 120 -5.87 -23.28 10.36
C CYS A 120 -6.36 -24.69 10.69
N LEU A 121 -7.68 -24.86 10.68
CA LEU A 121 -8.39 -26.06 11.10
C LEU A 121 -8.83 -26.90 9.91
N ASP A 122 -9.26 -26.24 8.84
CA ASP A 122 -9.75 -26.89 7.63
C ASP A 122 -9.76 -25.90 6.43
N GLY A 123 -10.00 -26.40 5.24
CA GLY A 123 -10.17 -25.59 4.03
C GLY A 123 -10.20 -26.42 2.76
N ALA A 124 -10.51 -25.77 1.64
CA ALA A 124 -10.51 -26.40 0.33
C ALA A 124 -10.05 -25.45 -0.77
N ARG A 125 -9.38 -26.02 -1.80
CA ARG A 125 -8.89 -25.37 -3.02
C ARG A 125 -7.78 -24.34 -2.80
N GLY A 126 -6.92 -24.17 -3.79
CA GLY A 126 -5.91 -23.12 -3.83
C GLY A 126 -6.56 -21.76 -4.06
N CYS A 127 -6.01 -20.70 -3.47
CA CYS A 127 -6.48 -19.34 -3.73
C CYS A 127 -5.90 -18.80 -5.04
N PRO A 128 -6.55 -17.81 -5.67
CA PRO A 128 -6.02 -17.13 -6.85
C PRO A 128 -4.61 -16.59 -6.62
N GLN A 129 -3.79 -16.61 -7.67
CA GLN A 129 -2.49 -15.94 -7.68
C GLN A 129 -2.68 -14.42 -7.54
N GLU A 130 -1.70 -13.74 -6.96
CA GLU A 130 -1.65 -12.27 -6.90
C GLU A 130 -1.65 -11.69 -8.33
N ASP A 131 -2.23 -10.51 -8.52
CA ASP A 131 -2.23 -9.76 -9.78
C ASP A 131 -2.83 -10.50 -11.00
N VAL A 132 -3.69 -11.51 -10.78
CA VAL A 132 -4.28 -12.27 -11.89
C VAL A 132 -5.42 -11.51 -12.59
N GLY A 133 -5.88 -10.37 -12.05
CA GLY A 133 -6.97 -9.58 -12.62
C GLY A 133 -8.34 -9.95 -12.04
N GLY A 134 -8.39 -10.19 -10.73
CA GLY A 134 -9.62 -10.46 -10.00
C GLY A 134 -10.28 -11.78 -10.38
N VAL A 135 -11.57 -11.91 -10.03
CA VAL A 135 -12.35 -13.15 -10.23
C VAL A 135 -12.34 -13.58 -11.70
N TRP A 136 -12.49 -12.63 -12.61
CA TRP A 136 -12.52 -12.87 -14.05
C TRP A 136 -11.17 -13.38 -14.56
N GLY A 137 -10.08 -12.70 -14.21
CA GLY A 137 -8.73 -13.10 -14.60
C GLY A 137 -8.36 -14.48 -14.07
N HIS A 138 -8.75 -14.81 -12.82
CA HIS A 138 -8.57 -16.15 -12.27
C HIS A 138 -9.34 -17.23 -13.06
N GLN A 139 -10.62 -16.98 -13.37
CA GLN A 139 -11.43 -17.93 -14.14
C GLN A 139 -10.87 -18.14 -15.54
N HIS A 140 -10.47 -17.06 -16.20
CA HIS A 140 -9.83 -17.12 -17.52
C HIS A 140 -8.52 -17.90 -17.47
N MET A 141 -7.63 -17.62 -16.50
CA MET A 141 -6.40 -18.37 -16.30
C MET A 141 -6.67 -19.87 -16.16
N LEU A 142 -7.66 -20.26 -15.35
CA LEU A 142 -8.03 -21.67 -15.19
C LEU A 142 -8.50 -22.31 -16.49
N GLU A 143 -9.36 -21.62 -17.25
CA GLU A 143 -9.82 -22.08 -18.56
C GLU A 143 -8.66 -22.29 -19.54
N VAL A 144 -7.74 -21.33 -19.59
CA VAL A 144 -6.54 -21.38 -20.45
C VAL A 144 -5.64 -22.55 -20.07
N LEU A 145 -5.37 -22.75 -18.78
CA LEU A 145 -4.50 -23.84 -18.29
C LEU A 145 -5.13 -25.23 -18.52
N LEU A 146 -6.46 -25.33 -18.44
CA LEU A 146 -7.22 -26.57 -18.68
C LEU A 146 -7.40 -26.89 -20.16
N THR A 147 -7.23 -25.93 -21.06
CA THR A 147 -7.45 -26.10 -22.51
C THR A 147 -6.12 -26.45 -23.22
N PRO A 148 -5.93 -27.69 -23.71
CA PRO A 148 -4.72 -28.05 -24.44
C PRO A 148 -4.57 -27.20 -25.71
N ASN A 149 -3.36 -26.68 -25.96
CA ASN A 149 -3.02 -25.81 -27.09
C ASN A 149 -3.72 -24.44 -27.13
N HIS A 150 -4.24 -23.93 -26.00
CA HIS A 150 -4.71 -22.53 -25.96
C HIS A 150 -3.55 -21.58 -26.28
N PRO A 151 -3.75 -20.53 -27.10
CA PRO A 151 -2.68 -19.62 -27.54
C PRO A 151 -1.93 -18.94 -26.38
N GLU A 152 -2.65 -18.59 -25.31
CA GLU A 152 -2.10 -17.91 -24.12
C GLU A 152 -1.55 -18.88 -23.05
N ARG A 153 -1.54 -20.20 -23.33
CA ARG A 153 -1.21 -21.21 -22.31
C ARG A 153 0.24 -21.10 -21.84
N ASP A 154 1.17 -20.87 -22.76
CA ASP A 154 2.59 -20.78 -22.42
C ASP A 154 2.88 -19.49 -21.62
N ASP A 155 2.15 -18.40 -21.89
CA ASP A 155 2.26 -17.15 -21.14
C ASP A 155 1.83 -17.35 -19.69
N PHE A 156 0.67 -17.98 -19.45
CA PHE A 156 0.22 -18.28 -18.09
C PHE A 156 1.12 -19.30 -17.37
N ILE A 157 1.64 -20.32 -18.04
CA ILE A 157 2.59 -21.26 -17.43
C ILE A 157 3.87 -20.55 -16.98
N GLY A 158 4.36 -19.59 -17.77
CA GLY A 158 5.54 -18.80 -17.41
C GLY A 158 5.30 -17.81 -16.27
N TRP A 159 4.06 -17.39 -16.07
CA TRP A 159 3.67 -16.40 -15.06
C TRP A 159 3.28 -17.02 -13.72
N VAL A 160 2.53 -18.12 -13.74
CA VAL A 160 2.03 -18.79 -12.52
C VAL A 160 3.19 -19.36 -11.70
N ARG A 161 3.09 -19.24 -10.36
CA ARG A 161 4.08 -19.80 -9.44
C ARG A 161 4.30 -21.29 -9.68
N GLU A 162 5.57 -21.70 -9.68
CA GLU A 162 5.95 -23.10 -9.82
C GLU A 162 5.24 -23.98 -8.78
N GLY A 163 4.58 -25.05 -9.25
CA GLY A 163 3.83 -25.98 -8.40
C GLY A 163 2.45 -25.50 -7.96
N TYR A 164 1.93 -24.41 -8.53
CA TYR A 164 0.55 -23.99 -8.29
C TYR A 164 -0.45 -25.06 -8.77
N ASP A 165 -1.35 -25.44 -7.87
CA ASP A 165 -2.50 -26.30 -8.15
C ASP A 165 -3.75 -25.64 -7.57
N PRO A 166 -4.74 -25.25 -8.41
CA PRO A 166 -5.94 -24.56 -7.95
C PRO A 166 -6.85 -25.43 -7.09
N GLU A 167 -6.68 -26.75 -7.07
CA GLU A 167 -7.46 -27.66 -6.22
C GLU A 167 -6.70 -28.05 -4.94
N HIS A 168 -5.39 -27.80 -4.89
CA HIS A 168 -4.57 -28.18 -3.74
C HIS A 168 -4.70 -27.18 -2.58
N PHE A 169 -4.95 -27.71 -1.38
CA PHE A 169 -4.87 -26.97 -0.14
C PHE A 169 -4.28 -27.84 0.97
N SER A 170 -3.42 -27.24 1.81
CA SER A 170 -2.79 -27.93 2.94
C SER A 170 -2.85 -27.09 4.21
N CYS A 171 -3.65 -27.52 5.19
CA CYS A 171 -3.64 -26.96 6.54
C CYS A 171 -2.26 -27.04 7.19
N GLU A 172 -1.51 -28.12 6.92
CA GLU A 172 -0.17 -28.29 7.48
C GLU A 172 0.78 -27.19 7.00
N GLY A 173 0.80 -26.93 5.68
CA GLY A 173 1.63 -25.87 5.11
C GLY A 173 1.27 -24.49 5.66
N VAL A 174 -0.02 -24.18 5.75
CA VAL A 174 -0.51 -22.93 6.36
C VAL A 174 -0.10 -22.83 7.82
N ASN A 175 -0.24 -23.91 8.60
CA ASN A 175 0.09 -23.90 10.03
C ASN A 175 1.59 -23.76 10.29
N GLN A 176 2.45 -24.29 9.41
CA GLN A 176 3.88 -24.02 9.46
C GLN A 176 4.18 -22.53 9.25
N GLU A 177 3.49 -21.88 8.32
CA GLU A 177 3.65 -20.45 8.07
C GLU A 177 3.11 -19.59 9.22
N LEU A 178 1.93 -19.93 9.77
CA LEU A 178 1.38 -19.26 10.95
C LEU A 178 2.34 -19.35 12.16
N GLU A 179 2.96 -20.51 12.39
CA GLU A 179 3.89 -20.69 13.52
C GLU A 179 5.18 -19.86 13.32
N ARG A 180 5.70 -19.75 12.10
CA ARG A 180 6.91 -18.95 11.80
C ARG A 180 6.78 -17.48 12.19
N GLN A 181 5.56 -16.94 12.15
CA GLN A 181 5.26 -15.53 12.45
C GLN A 181 4.37 -15.33 13.68
N LYS A 182 4.15 -16.37 14.49
CA LYS A 182 3.28 -16.39 15.68
C LYS A 182 3.36 -15.16 16.57
N ASP A 183 4.57 -14.70 16.91
CA ASP A 183 4.78 -13.53 17.77
C ASP A 183 4.20 -12.22 17.20
N LYS A 184 4.03 -12.14 15.88
CA LYS A 184 3.40 -11.00 15.19
C LYS A 184 1.88 -11.14 15.11
N LEU A 185 1.35 -12.36 15.21
CA LEU A 185 -0.06 -12.70 14.98
C LEU A 185 -0.87 -12.82 16.28
N ILE A 186 -0.23 -12.90 17.44
CA ILE A 186 -0.90 -12.93 18.75
C ILE A 186 -0.96 -11.53 19.39
N PRO A 187 -1.85 -11.29 20.38
CA PRO A 187 -1.89 -10.02 21.10
C PRO A 187 -0.55 -9.68 21.73
N LYS A 188 -0.12 -8.42 21.61
CA LYS A 188 1.18 -7.94 22.13
C LYS A 188 1.36 -8.17 23.63
N SER A 189 0.26 -8.21 24.40
CA SER A 189 0.26 -8.50 25.84
C SER A 189 0.65 -9.94 26.17
N LEU A 190 0.47 -10.89 25.24
CA LEU A 190 0.71 -12.32 25.43
C LEU A 190 2.06 -12.79 24.90
N VAL A 191 2.74 -11.98 24.09
CA VAL A 191 4.10 -12.28 23.61
C VAL A 191 5.05 -12.29 24.81
N LYS A 192 5.47 -13.49 25.24
CA LYS A 192 6.55 -13.68 26.20
C LYS A 192 7.87 -13.27 25.55
N ARG A 193 8.11 -11.96 25.48
CA ARG A 193 9.43 -11.47 25.11
C ARG A 193 10.41 -11.99 26.17
N PRO A 194 11.58 -12.53 25.78
CA PRO A 194 12.74 -12.47 26.66
C PRO A 194 12.79 -11.02 27.18
N VAL A 195 13.22 -10.79 28.42
CA VAL A 195 13.50 -9.44 28.93
C VAL A 195 14.71 -8.91 28.15
N GLY A 196 14.54 -8.65 26.86
CA GLY A 196 15.43 -7.85 26.06
C GLY A 196 15.38 -6.49 26.70
N LYS A 197 16.55 -6.00 27.13
CA LYS A 197 16.72 -4.61 27.53
C LYS A 197 15.90 -3.77 26.56
N LYS A 198 14.97 -2.95 27.09
CA LYS A 198 14.23 -1.98 26.25
C LYS A 198 15.24 -1.39 25.28
N PRO A 199 14.94 -1.37 23.96
CA PRO A 199 15.88 -0.82 22.99
C PRO A 199 16.30 0.54 23.52
N VAL A 200 17.61 0.71 23.69
CA VAL A 200 18.15 1.95 24.23
C VAL A 200 17.82 3.01 23.20
N LYS A 201 16.77 3.79 23.46
CA LYS A 201 16.35 4.87 22.58
C LYS A 201 17.31 6.03 22.82
N LEU A 202 18.12 6.35 21.81
CA LEU A 202 18.91 7.57 21.84
C LEU A 202 17.97 8.77 21.89
N THR A 203 17.93 9.48 23.01
CA THR A 203 17.13 10.70 23.14
C THR A 203 17.91 11.89 22.61
N LYS A 204 17.22 12.94 22.14
CA LYS A 204 17.86 14.19 21.70
C LYS A 204 18.77 14.78 22.80
N SER A 205 18.36 14.66 24.07
CA SER A 205 19.16 15.10 25.22
C SER A 205 20.44 14.28 25.40
N ALA A 206 20.34 12.94 25.31
CA ALA A 206 21.50 12.07 25.40
C ALA A 206 22.48 12.28 24.23
N LEU A 207 21.96 12.42 23.01
CA LEU A 207 22.75 12.75 21.83
C LEU A 207 23.46 14.10 22.02
N ASN A 208 22.73 15.15 22.39
CA ASN A 208 23.31 16.48 22.61
C ASN A 208 24.40 16.47 23.70
N LYS A 209 24.19 15.73 24.79
CA LYS A 209 25.19 15.59 25.85
C LYS A 209 26.45 14.92 25.33
N HIS A 210 26.32 13.89 24.50
CA HIS A 210 27.45 13.17 23.93
C HIS A 210 28.20 14.01 22.89
N LEU A 211 27.50 14.64 21.96
CA LEU A 211 28.11 15.49 20.92
C LEU A 211 28.95 16.63 21.53
N LYS A 212 28.52 17.22 22.65
CA LYS A 212 29.28 18.26 23.38
C LYS A 212 30.59 17.79 23.99
N GLN A 213 30.78 16.48 24.13
CA GLN A 213 32.00 15.88 24.68
C GLN A 213 33.01 15.50 23.60
N LEU A 214 32.60 15.50 22.32
CA LEU A 214 33.46 15.14 21.20
C LEU A 214 34.29 16.34 20.75
N ASN A 215 35.53 16.08 20.36
CA ASN A 215 36.36 17.08 19.68
C ASN A 215 36.05 17.12 18.17
N SER A 216 36.69 18.04 17.44
CA SER A 216 36.44 18.23 16.00
C SER A 216 36.70 16.97 15.17
N ASP A 217 37.81 16.27 15.41
CA ASP A 217 38.17 15.07 14.64
C ASP A 217 37.17 13.94 14.89
N GLN A 218 36.74 13.76 16.14
CA GLN A 218 35.73 12.77 16.51
C GLN A 218 34.35 13.07 15.91
N LEU A 219 33.98 14.35 15.79
CA LEU A 219 32.74 14.76 15.11
C LEU A 219 32.82 14.48 13.61
N ILE A 220 33.97 14.77 12.98
CA ILE A 220 34.20 14.46 11.56
C ILE A 220 34.07 12.95 11.31
N ASP A 221 34.69 12.13 12.15
CA ASP A 221 34.63 10.67 12.02
C ASP A 221 33.21 10.13 12.23
N LEU A 222 32.44 10.71 13.17
CA LEU A 222 31.04 10.36 13.37
C LEU A 222 30.19 10.70 12.13
N VAL A 223 30.37 11.87 11.52
CA VAL A 223 29.64 12.26 10.30
C VAL A 223 30.00 11.35 9.12
N LYS A 224 31.27 10.98 8.97
CA LYS A 224 31.70 10.00 7.95
C LYS A 224 31.07 8.62 8.18
N ALA A 225 30.99 8.18 9.43
CA ALA A 225 30.31 6.93 9.77
C ALA A 225 28.81 6.98 9.46
N CYS A 226 28.14 8.12 9.73
CA CYS A 226 26.75 8.33 9.35
C CYS A 226 26.56 8.25 7.84
N HIS A 227 27.40 8.92 7.04
CA HIS A 227 27.34 8.84 5.58
C HIS A 227 27.42 7.39 5.07
N GLY A 228 28.30 6.57 5.65
CA GLY A 228 28.45 5.16 5.27
C GLY A 228 27.37 4.22 5.83
N ALA A 229 26.48 4.69 6.70
CA ALA A 229 25.52 3.83 7.39
C ALA A 229 24.29 3.45 6.56
N SER A 230 23.84 4.34 5.65
CA SER A 230 22.72 4.06 4.74
C SER A 230 22.72 5.01 3.54
N LYS A 231 22.07 4.59 2.44
CA LYS A 231 21.86 5.44 1.27
C LYS A 231 21.01 6.68 1.58
N ASP A 232 20.01 6.56 2.46
CA ASP A 232 19.21 7.70 2.88
C ASP A 232 20.05 8.77 3.61
N MET A 233 21.02 8.34 4.43
CA MET A 233 21.90 9.27 5.14
C MET A 233 22.92 9.91 4.20
N GLU A 234 23.44 9.16 3.23
CA GLU A 234 24.26 9.69 2.12
C GLU A 234 23.52 10.81 1.39
N LYS A 235 22.26 10.58 0.97
CA LYS A 235 21.42 11.59 0.31
C LYS A 235 21.12 12.78 1.21
N PHE A 236 20.75 12.52 2.47
CA PHE A 236 20.46 13.58 3.45
C PHE A 236 21.66 14.50 3.66
N LEU A 237 22.85 13.94 3.79
CA LEU A 237 24.09 14.70 3.93
C LEU A 237 24.47 15.41 2.63
N ALA A 238 24.28 14.78 1.46
CA ALA A 238 24.52 15.40 0.17
C ALA A 238 23.71 16.68 0.00
N VAL A 239 22.40 16.65 0.29
CA VAL A 239 21.55 17.86 0.26
C VAL A 239 22.07 18.95 1.21
N ARG A 240 22.47 18.58 2.44
CA ARG A 240 22.92 19.57 3.44
C ARG A 240 24.33 20.13 3.19
N ILE A 241 25.17 19.42 2.43
CA ILE A 241 26.56 19.80 2.16
C ILE A 241 26.72 20.42 0.78
N LEU A 242 26.09 19.85 -0.24
CA LEU A 242 26.21 20.25 -1.65
C LEU A 242 25.08 21.20 -2.08
N GLY A 243 23.99 21.29 -1.32
CA GLY A 243 22.89 22.23 -1.59
C GLY A 243 22.15 21.90 -2.89
N ASP A 244 21.96 22.92 -3.73
CA ASP A 244 21.08 22.87 -4.90
C ASP A 244 21.51 21.82 -5.93
N GLU A 245 22.82 21.62 -6.15
CA GLU A 245 23.34 20.59 -7.08
C GLU A 245 22.87 19.18 -6.68
N ALA A 246 22.86 18.87 -5.37
CA ALA A 246 22.36 17.60 -4.87
C ALA A 246 20.84 17.50 -4.95
N VAL A 247 20.12 18.61 -4.74
CA VAL A 247 18.66 18.65 -4.88
C VAL A 247 18.26 18.38 -6.33
N GLU A 248 18.90 19.04 -7.29
CA GLU A 248 18.69 18.83 -8.73
C GLU A 248 19.01 17.39 -9.15
N SER A 249 20.16 16.85 -8.73
CA SER A 249 20.52 15.48 -9.05
C SER A 249 19.55 14.47 -8.44
N LEU A 250 19.05 14.72 -7.22
CA LEU A 250 18.03 13.87 -6.62
C LEU A 250 16.70 14.02 -7.35
N PHE A 251 16.29 15.23 -7.71
CA PHE A 251 15.05 15.46 -8.44
C PHE A 251 15.00 14.58 -9.71
N GLN A 252 16.07 14.58 -10.50
CA GLN A 252 16.19 13.72 -11.68
C GLN A 252 16.14 12.21 -11.36
N GLU A 253 16.69 11.78 -10.22
CA GLU A 253 16.55 10.39 -9.76
C GLU A 253 15.10 10.06 -9.40
N TYR A 254 14.40 10.99 -8.74
CA TYR A 254 13.04 10.78 -8.26
C TYR A 254 11.99 10.90 -9.37
N CYS A 255 12.19 11.73 -10.40
CA CYS A 255 11.35 11.70 -11.61
C CYS A 255 11.36 10.30 -12.24
N LYS A 256 12.54 9.72 -12.46
CA LYS A 256 12.69 8.35 -13.00
C LYS A 256 12.06 7.30 -12.10
N LYS A 257 12.12 7.48 -10.78
CA LYS A 257 11.44 6.57 -9.84
C LYS A 257 9.93 6.65 -10.05
N VAL A 258 9.35 7.84 -10.05
CA VAL A 258 7.92 8.06 -10.27
C VAL A 258 7.49 7.47 -11.61
N GLU A 259 8.15 7.84 -12.70
CA GLU A 259 7.90 7.34 -14.06
C GLU A 259 7.89 5.81 -14.11
N LYS A 260 8.89 5.15 -13.50
CA LYS A 260 9.02 3.68 -13.49
C LYS A 260 7.87 2.95 -12.79
N GLU A 261 7.18 3.62 -11.88
CA GLU A 261 6.02 3.04 -11.20
C GLU A 261 4.77 2.99 -12.12
N PHE A 262 4.71 3.86 -13.14
CA PHE A 262 3.74 3.81 -14.23
C PHE A 262 4.27 2.96 -15.39
N PHE A 263 5.43 3.34 -15.94
CA PHE A 263 6.06 2.80 -17.14
C PHE A 263 7.43 2.17 -16.82
N PRO A 264 7.50 0.87 -16.51
CA PRO A 264 8.79 0.22 -16.29
C PRO A 264 9.60 0.10 -17.59
N GLU A 265 10.94 0.05 -17.49
CA GLU A 265 11.84 -0.15 -18.65
C GLU A 265 11.55 -1.42 -19.46
N ARG A 266 10.92 -2.43 -18.83
CA ARG A 266 10.54 -3.70 -19.45
C ARG A 266 9.20 -4.16 -18.89
N GLY A 267 8.35 -4.72 -19.76
CA GLY A 267 7.03 -5.24 -19.42
C GLY A 267 5.92 -4.21 -19.64
N PHE A 268 4.71 -4.58 -19.22
CA PHE A 268 3.54 -3.71 -19.28
C PHE A 268 3.55 -2.67 -18.15
N GLY A 269 2.73 -1.63 -18.30
CA GLY A 269 2.50 -0.63 -17.27
C GLY A 269 2.09 -1.27 -15.93
N LYS A 270 2.61 -0.75 -14.81
CA LYS A 270 2.41 -1.37 -13.47
C LYS A 270 1.46 -0.62 -12.56
N LEU A 271 1.20 0.66 -12.83
CA LEU A 271 0.29 1.51 -12.06
C LEU A 271 0.51 1.48 -10.53
N ARG A 272 1.77 1.50 -10.05
CA ARG A 272 2.10 1.43 -8.62
C ARG A 272 2.02 2.80 -7.94
N LEU A 273 0.80 3.35 -7.86
CA LEU A 273 0.53 4.72 -7.40
C LEU A 273 1.11 5.04 -6.01
N GLN A 274 1.05 4.08 -5.08
CA GLN A 274 1.57 4.28 -3.72
C GLN A 274 3.09 4.40 -3.66
N GLU A 275 3.81 3.61 -4.45
CA GLU A 275 5.27 3.67 -4.51
C GLU A 275 5.72 5.00 -5.13
N ALA A 276 5.00 5.49 -6.15
CA ALA A 276 5.24 6.81 -6.73
C ALA A 276 4.98 7.94 -5.71
N LYS A 277 3.85 7.89 -4.98
CA LYS A 277 3.56 8.84 -3.89
C LYS A 277 4.59 8.77 -2.76
N HIS A 278 5.08 7.57 -2.43
CA HIS A 278 6.14 7.38 -1.44
C HIS A 278 7.44 8.03 -1.88
N ALA A 279 7.81 7.88 -3.16
CA ALA A 279 8.98 8.53 -3.74
C ALA A 279 8.89 10.07 -3.63
N ILE A 280 7.73 10.65 -3.96
CA ILE A 280 7.48 12.10 -3.79
C ILE A 280 7.67 12.54 -2.34
N SER A 281 7.01 11.83 -1.42
CA SER A 281 7.06 12.14 0.02
C SER A 281 8.48 12.00 0.60
N GLU A 282 9.23 11.02 0.13
CA GLU A 282 10.62 10.82 0.53
C GLU A 282 11.51 11.97 0.03
N PHE A 283 11.35 12.39 -1.23
CA PHE A 283 12.07 13.51 -1.81
C PHE A 283 11.80 14.80 -1.01
N GLU A 284 10.53 15.14 -0.78
CA GLU A 284 10.13 16.33 -0.05
C GLU A 284 10.74 16.35 1.36
N ARG A 285 10.74 15.21 2.06
CA ARG A 285 11.35 15.08 3.39
C ARG A 285 12.88 15.27 3.37
N LEU A 286 13.56 14.81 2.33
CA LEU A 286 15.02 14.91 2.21
C LEU A 286 15.46 16.34 1.87
N THR A 287 14.78 16.96 0.89
CA THR A 287 15.19 18.24 0.31
C THR A 287 14.54 19.43 1.02
N GLY A 288 13.27 19.31 1.42
CA GLY A 288 12.47 20.45 1.87
C GLY A 288 12.29 21.52 0.78
N ASN A 289 12.53 21.18 -0.49
CA ASN A 289 12.43 22.11 -1.61
C ASN A 289 11.01 22.06 -2.19
N ALA A 290 10.22 23.10 -1.92
CA ALA A 290 8.81 23.17 -2.30
C ALA A 290 8.61 23.19 -3.83
N ARG A 291 9.46 23.91 -4.57
CA ARG A 291 9.40 23.99 -6.04
C ARG A 291 9.55 22.61 -6.68
N TYR A 292 10.63 21.91 -6.38
CA TYR A 292 10.86 20.58 -6.97
C TYR A 292 9.88 19.52 -6.45
N ALA A 293 9.38 19.67 -5.22
CA ALA A 293 8.33 18.78 -4.71
C ALA A 293 7.02 18.96 -5.50
N LEU A 294 6.63 20.21 -5.79
CA LEU A 294 5.48 20.53 -6.65
C LEU A 294 5.70 19.98 -8.06
N GLU A 295 6.87 20.22 -8.64
CA GLU A 295 7.20 19.71 -9.97
C GLU A 295 7.14 18.18 -10.05
N LEU A 296 7.60 17.48 -9.02
CA LEU A 296 7.53 16.02 -8.97
C LEU A 296 6.10 15.49 -8.82
N LYS A 297 5.22 16.24 -8.12
CA LYS A 297 3.77 15.97 -8.10
C LYS A 297 3.16 16.17 -9.48
N LEU A 298 3.60 17.19 -10.22
CA LEU A 298 3.16 17.43 -11.59
C LEU A 298 3.57 16.28 -12.52
N VAL A 299 4.82 15.81 -12.43
CA VAL A 299 5.30 14.60 -13.13
C VAL A 299 4.42 13.38 -12.85
N TYR A 300 3.98 13.21 -11.60
CA TYR A 300 3.06 12.12 -11.25
C TYR A 300 1.71 12.23 -11.96
N VAL A 301 1.13 13.43 -12.03
CA VAL A 301 -0.16 13.64 -12.72
C VAL A 301 -0.01 13.47 -14.23
N GLU A 302 1.04 14.04 -14.82
CA GLU A 302 1.38 13.88 -16.24
C GLU A 302 1.51 12.40 -16.60
N ASN A 303 2.26 11.61 -15.82
CA ASN A 303 2.38 10.17 -16.05
C ASN A 303 1.04 9.43 -15.93
N GLY A 304 0.13 9.89 -15.07
CA GLY A 304 -1.22 9.32 -14.98
C GLY A 304 -2.08 9.64 -16.22
N VAL A 305 -2.02 10.87 -16.71
CA VAL A 305 -2.69 11.27 -17.96
C VAL A 305 -2.15 10.41 -19.12
N ASP A 306 -0.82 10.34 -19.26
CA ASP A 306 -0.15 9.50 -20.27
C ASP A 306 -0.55 8.03 -20.15
N PHE A 307 -0.69 7.51 -18.93
CA PHE A 307 -1.08 6.13 -18.70
C PHE A 307 -2.49 5.87 -19.22
N THR A 308 -3.42 6.79 -18.97
CA THR A 308 -4.80 6.70 -19.48
C THR A 308 -4.83 6.78 -21.00
N LEU A 309 -4.05 7.68 -21.61
CA LEU A 309 -3.95 7.79 -23.06
C LEU A 309 -3.35 6.53 -23.70
N SER A 310 -2.44 5.86 -22.99
CA SER A 310 -1.75 4.66 -23.47
C SER A 310 -2.57 3.37 -23.32
N TYR A 311 -3.33 3.25 -22.22
CA TYR A 311 -3.99 1.99 -21.84
C TYR A 311 -5.52 2.07 -21.80
N GLY A 312 -6.10 3.25 -22.03
CA GLY A 312 -7.54 3.49 -21.96
C GLY A 312 -8.03 3.76 -20.54
N ASP A 313 -9.34 3.64 -20.34
CA ASP A 313 -9.97 3.87 -19.04
C ASP A 313 -9.46 2.89 -17.97
N ILE A 314 -9.12 3.42 -16.79
CA ILE A 314 -8.59 2.64 -15.66
C ILE A 314 -9.70 2.34 -14.63
N ASP A 315 -9.80 3.13 -13.56
CA ASP A 315 -10.86 3.03 -12.55
C ASP A 315 -11.05 4.36 -11.80
N GLU A 316 -12.12 4.46 -11.02
CA GLU A 316 -12.46 5.66 -10.24
C GLU A 316 -11.35 6.05 -9.25
N ARG A 317 -10.68 5.08 -8.60
CA ARG A 317 -9.65 5.34 -7.58
C ARG A 317 -8.40 5.96 -8.21
N PHE A 318 -8.03 5.49 -9.39
CA PHE A 318 -6.95 6.03 -10.19
C PHE A 318 -7.23 7.49 -10.56
N TYR A 319 -8.39 7.78 -11.15
CA TYR A 319 -8.74 9.15 -11.55
C TYR A 319 -8.84 10.08 -10.35
N TYR A 320 -9.46 9.61 -9.27
CA TYR A 320 -9.48 10.33 -8.01
C TYR A 320 -8.07 10.63 -7.50
N SER A 321 -7.12 9.69 -7.62
CA SER A 321 -5.74 9.94 -7.23
C SER A 321 -5.04 11.00 -8.09
N MET A 322 -5.35 11.10 -9.38
CA MET A 322 -4.78 12.12 -10.26
C MET A 322 -5.38 13.50 -9.95
N VAL A 323 -6.71 13.57 -9.86
CA VAL A 323 -7.45 14.80 -9.48
C VAL A 323 -7.00 15.31 -8.12
N SER A 324 -6.85 14.42 -7.16
CA SER A 324 -6.37 14.72 -5.80
C SER A 324 -4.97 15.33 -5.81
N MET A 325 -4.02 14.70 -6.52
CA MET A 325 -2.65 15.22 -6.62
C MET A 325 -2.65 16.57 -7.32
N TYR A 326 -3.47 16.73 -8.37
CA TYR A 326 -3.60 17.99 -9.08
C TYR A 326 -4.19 19.10 -8.21
N ALA A 327 -5.19 18.80 -7.38
CA ALA A 327 -5.73 19.75 -6.41
C ALA A 327 -4.66 20.26 -5.43
N ASP A 328 -3.80 19.36 -4.92
CA ASP A 328 -2.69 19.75 -4.04
C ASP A 328 -1.62 20.60 -4.76
N ILE A 329 -1.42 20.39 -6.06
CA ILE A 329 -0.57 21.27 -6.89
C ILE A 329 -1.20 22.66 -6.99
N ILE A 330 -2.48 22.76 -7.36
CA ILE A 330 -3.19 24.04 -7.48
C ILE A 330 -3.21 24.79 -6.15
N ASP A 331 -3.42 24.09 -5.04
CA ASP A 331 -3.36 24.68 -3.69
C ASP A 331 -1.99 25.28 -3.38
N GLN A 332 -0.90 24.62 -3.80
CA GLN A 332 0.46 25.14 -3.61
C GLN A 332 0.76 26.34 -4.52
N VAL A 333 0.35 26.28 -5.80
CA VAL A 333 0.46 27.40 -6.74
C VAL A 333 -0.29 28.63 -6.22
N ASN A 334 -1.47 28.43 -5.64
CA ASN A 334 -2.30 29.51 -5.08
C ASN A 334 -1.76 30.09 -3.77
N LYS A 335 -1.00 29.30 -3.00
CA LYS A 335 -0.33 29.73 -1.75
C LYS A 335 0.91 30.57 -2.02
N ASP A 336 1.53 30.43 -3.18
CA ASP A 336 2.59 31.33 -3.61
C ASP A 336 2.03 32.76 -3.70
N GLU A 337 2.71 33.73 -3.09
CA GLU A 337 2.31 35.13 -3.11
C GLU A 337 2.89 35.89 -4.32
N THR A 338 3.85 35.28 -5.04
CA THR A 338 4.69 35.93 -6.04
C THR A 338 4.35 35.58 -7.49
N ALA A 339 3.47 34.59 -7.71
CA ALA A 339 3.16 33.98 -9.01
C ALA A 339 4.33 33.24 -9.69
N GLU A 340 5.52 33.17 -9.08
CA GLU A 340 6.69 32.51 -9.66
C GLU A 340 6.42 31.03 -9.97
N LEU A 341 5.69 30.32 -9.10
CA LEU A 341 5.32 28.92 -9.35
C LEU A 341 4.31 28.79 -10.49
N PHE A 342 3.41 29.75 -10.63
CA PHE A 342 2.44 29.74 -11.73
C PHE A 342 3.15 30.01 -13.05
N ASP A 343 3.92 31.09 -13.15
CA ASP A 343 4.65 31.47 -14.36
C ASP A 343 5.60 30.36 -14.84
N GLU A 344 6.17 29.58 -13.91
CA GLU A 344 7.05 28.47 -14.24
C GLU A 344 6.31 27.24 -14.80
N PHE A 345 5.13 26.92 -14.26
CA PHE A 345 4.42 25.67 -14.55
C PHE A 345 3.14 25.84 -15.37
N GLU A 346 2.74 27.06 -15.72
CA GLU A 346 1.50 27.40 -16.45
C GLU A 346 1.26 26.48 -17.64
N GLU A 347 2.22 26.39 -18.57
CA GLU A 347 2.08 25.58 -19.79
C GLU A 347 1.83 24.09 -19.47
N ARG A 348 2.47 23.56 -18.42
CA ARG A 348 2.32 22.15 -18.02
C ARG A 348 1.00 21.89 -17.30
N LEU A 349 0.55 22.83 -16.47
CA LEU A 349 -0.76 22.77 -15.81
C LEU A 349 -1.89 22.79 -16.84
N GLU A 350 -1.79 23.67 -17.85
CA GLU A 350 -2.75 23.72 -18.96
C GLU A 350 -2.70 22.43 -19.80
N ALA A 351 -1.50 21.93 -20.11
CA ALA A 351 -1.30 20.70 -20.87
C ALA A 351 -2.02 19.51 -20.23
N VAL A 352 -1.81 19.30 -18.92
CA VAL A 352 -2.47 18.23 -18.14
C VAL A 352 -3.99 18.23 -18.33
N VAL A 353 -4.62 19.41 -18.33
CA VAL A 353 -6.08 19.52 -18.49
C VAL A 353 -6.50 19.29 -19.95
N SER A 354 -5.76 19.88 -20.89
CA SER A 354 -6.08 19.81 -22.32
C SER A 354 -5.97 18.38 -22.87
N GLU A 355 -4.99 17.61 -22.40
CA GLU A 355 -4.73 16.24 -22.84
C GLU A 355 -5.78 15.26 -22.35
N THR A 356 -6.54 15.60 -21.32
CA THR A 356 -7.61 14.73 -20.83
C THR A 356 -8.93 14.93 -21.56
N GLU A 357 -9.01 15.83 -22.55
CA GLU A 357 -10.25 16.08 -23.30
C GLU A 357 -10.78 14.79 -23.92
N GLY A 358 -12.04 14.44 -23.59
CA GLY A 358 -12.67 13.21 -24.07
C GLY A 358 -12.40 11.96 -23.22
N ILE A 359 -11.60 12.05 -22.15
CA ILE A 359 -11.48 10.98 -21.15
C ILE A 359 -12.74 10.95 -20.27
N GLY A 360 -13.26 9.75 -19.97
CA GLY A 360 -14.48 9.52 -19.21
C GLY A 360 -14.38 9.84 -17.72
N TRP A 361 -15.35 9.33 -16.94
CA TRP A 361 -15.37 9.40 -15.46
C TRP A 361 -15.39 10.80 -14.84
N GLY A 362 -15.74 11.82 -15.62
CA GLY A 362 -15.65 13.22 -15.19
C GLY A 362 -14.21 13.66 -14.90
N PHE A 363 -13.21 12.88 -15.36
CA PHE A 363 -11.80 13.14 -15.06
C PHE A 363 -11.36 14.51 -15.60
N HIS A 364 -11.66 14.78 -16.88
CA HIS A 364 -11.41 16.08 -17.50
C HIS A 364 -12.15 17.21 -16.79
N ASP A 365 -13.46 17.04 -16.54
CA ASP A 365 -14.27 18.07 -15.89
C ASP A 365 -13.71 18.44 -14.51
N ASN A 366 -13.25 17.45 -13.73
CA ASN A 366 -12.64 17.66 -12.42
C ASN A 366 -11.32 18.43 -12.52
N LEU A 367 -10.42 18.05 -13.44
CA LEU A 367 -9.16 18.76 -13.64
C LEU A 367 -9.37 20.19 -14.17
N ALA A 368 -10.28 20.38 -15.12
CA ALA A 368 -10.64 21.69 -15.65
C ALA A 368 -11.24 22.61 -14.57
N ASN A 369 -12.12 22.07 -13.73
CA ASN A 369 -12.70 22.81 -12.60
C ASN A 369 -11.64 23.21 -11.56
N LEU A 370 -10.63 22.38 -11.31
CA LEU A 370 -9.51 22.72 -10.43
C LEU A 370 -8.59 23.77 -11.06
N HIS A 371 -8.26 23.63 -12.34
CA HIS A 371 -7.41 24.59 -13.06
C HIS A 371 -8.05 25.98 -13.09
N ALA A 372 -9.37 26.06 -13.28
CA ALA A 372 -10.11 27.33 -13.20
C ALA A 372 -10.08 28.01 -11.82
N GLN A 373 -9.61 27.33 -10.76
CA GLN A 373 -9.43 27.90 -9.42
C GLN A 373 -8.02 28.48 -9.20
N ILE A 374 -7.13 28.40 -10.20
CA ILE A 374 -5.84 29.07 -10.13
C ILE A 374 -6.07 30.57 -10.04
N ARG A 375 -5.52 31.20 -9.00
CA ARG A 375 -5.66 32.62 -8.68
C ARG A 375 -5.05 33.55 -9.73
N TRP A 376 -4.11 33.04 -10.51
CA TRP A 376 -3.25 33.78 -11.41
C TRP A 376 -3.72 33.79 -12.88
N ILE A 377 -4.78 33.03 -13.21
CA ILE A 377 -5.39 32.94 -14.55
C ILE A 377 -6.45 34.02 -14.77
#